data_AF-W1XVA5-F1
#
_entry.id   AF-W1XVA5-F1
#
_cell.length_a   1.000
_cell.length_b   1.000
_cell.length_c   1.000
_cell.angle_alpha   90.00
_cell.angle_beta   90.00
_cell.angle_gamma   90.00
#
_symmetry.space_group_name_H-M   'P 1'
#
loop_
_entity.id
_entity.type
_entity.pdbx_description
1 polymer ?
#
loop_
_entity_poly.entity_id
_entity_poly.type
_entity_poly.pdbx_seq_one_letter_code
_entity_poly.pdbx_strand_id
1 'polypeptide(L)' 'MKLIWSEESWDDYLYWQETDKRIVKKIIELIKDTRRTPFEGKGKPEPLKHNLSGFWSRRITEEHRLVLLPVT' A
#
# COMPACT_ATOMS: atom_id res chain seq x y z
N MET A 1 -2.82 0.95 15.95
CA MET A 1 -2.59 -0.03 14.85
C MET A 1 -1.12 0.01 14.44
N LYS A 2 -0.43 -1.13 14.47
CA LYS A 2 0.98 -1.24 14.05
C LYS A 2 1.05 -1.26 12.51
N LEU A 3 2.10 -0.67 11.94
CA LEU A 3 2.45 -0.83 10.52
C LEU A 3 3.62 -1.79 10.47
N ILE A 4 3.46 -2.88 9.73
CA ILE A 4 4.45 -3.94 9.58
C ILE A 4 4.79 -4.01 8.09
N TRP A 5 6.08 -4.10 7.77
CA TRP A 5 6.60 -4.26 6.43
C TRP A 5 7.18 -5.66 6.29
N SER A 6 7.01 -6.30 5.14
CA SER A 6 7.92 -7.38 4.72
C SER A 6 9.27 -6.78 4.33
N GLU A 7 10.31 -7.61 4.26
CA GLU A 7 11.64 -7.18 3.83
C GLU A 7 11.58 -6.56 2.42
N GLU A 8 10.91 -7.21 1.48
CA GLU A 8 10.77 -6.73 0.10
C GLU A 8 10.04 -5.37 0.04
N SER A 9 8.95 -5.23 0.80
CA SER A 9 8.17 -3.99 0.83
C SER A 9 8.94 -2.83 1.47
N TRP A 10 9.86 -3.14 2.39
CA TRP A 10 10.73 -2.14 3.01
C TRP A 10 11.82 -1.67 2.04
N ASP A 11 12.44 -2.60 1.31
CA ASP A 11 13.42 -2.28 0.27
C ASP A 11 12.81 -1.45 -0.86
N ASP A 12 11.61 -1.80 -1.32
CA ASP A 12 10.85 -1.00 -2.30
C ASP A 12 10.61 0.43 -1.77
N TYR A 13 10.25 0.56 -0.49
CA TYR A 13 10.03 1.86 0.12
C TYR A 13 11.32 2.69 0.18
N LEU A 14 12.45 2.09 0.57
CA LEU A 14 13.76 2.75 0.59
C LEU A 14 14.20 3.17 -0.82
N TYR A 15 14.03 2.30 -1.81
CA TYR A 15 14.31 2.63 -3.21
C TYR A 15 13.54 3.89 -3.66
N TRP A 16 12.25 4.00 -3.32
CA TRP A 16 11.46 5.18 -3.66
C TRP A 16 11.88 6.43 -2.88
N GLN A 17 12.42 6.31 -1.66
CA GLN A 17 12.96 7.46 -0.92
C GLN A 17 14.13 8.13 -1.64
N GLU A 18 14.97 7.33 -2.29
CA GLU A 18 16.12 7.80 -3.07
C GLU A 18 15.71 8.25 -4.48
N THR A 19 14.76 7.54 -5.10
CA THR A 19 14.46 7.70 -6.55
C THR A 19 13.33 8.69 -6.85
N ASP A 20 12.19 8.63 -6.16
CA ASP A 20 11.06 9.55 -6.40
C ASP A 20 10.22 9.82 -5.13
N LYS A 21 10.48 10.98 -4.52
CA LYS A 21 9.78 11.43 -3.31
C LYS A 21 8.27 11.64 -3.50
N ARG A 22 7.76 11.75 -4.73
CA ARG A 22 6.31 11.83 -5.01
C ARG A 22 5.64 10.48 -4.77
N ILE A 23 6.29 9.38 -5.12
CA ILE A 23 5.82 8.02 -4.84
C ILE A 23 5.77 7.78 -3.33
N VAL A 24 6.80 8.17 -2.59
CA VAL A 24 6.82 8.08 -1.12
C VAL A 24 5.65 8.83 -0.49
N LYS A 25 5.39 10.07 -0.93
CA LYS A 25 4.23 10.84 -0.47
C LYS A 25 2.92 10.10 -0.74
N LYS A 26 2.79 9.46 -1.90
CA LYS A 26 1.60 8.69 -2.27
C LYS A 26 1.43 7.44 -1.42
N ILE A 27 2.50 6.68 -1.17
CA ILE A 27 2.50 5.50 -0.29
C ILE A 27 2.03 5.90 1.12
N ILE A 28 2.61 6.96 1.70
CA ILE A 28 2.22 7.45 3.03
C ILE A 28 0.76 7.93 3.06
N GLU A 29 0.29 8.58 2.00
CA GLU A 29 -1.12 8.98 1.86
C GLU A 29 -2.05 7.76 1.90
N LEU A 30 -1.75 6.72 1.11
CA LEU A 30 -2.55 5.50 1.03
C LEU A 30 -2.54 4.71 2.35
N ILE A 31 -1.41 4.64 3.05
CA ILE A 31 -1.32 4.01 4.38
C ILE A 31 -2.20 4.75 5.39
N LYS A 32 -2.15 6.09 5.41
CA LYS A 32 -2.99 6.91 6.29
C LYS A 32 -4.48 6.73 6.00
N ASP A 33 -4.85 6.68 4.72
CA ASP A 33 -6.23 6.48 4.28
C ASP A 33 -6.74 5.09 4.68
N THR A 34 -5.95 4.03 4.42
CA THR A 34 -6.28 2.65 4.79
C THR A 34 -6.52 2.51 6.30
N ARG A 35 -5.72 3.19 7.13
CA ARG A 35 -5.93 3.16 8.60
C ARG A 35 -7.28 3.72 9.04
N ARG A 36 -7.92 4.57 8.23
CA ARG A 36 -9.24 5.16 8.51
C ARG A 36 -10.35 4.36 7.86
N THR A 37 -10.18 4.02 6.59
CA THR A 37 -11.15 3.31 5.75
C THR A 37 -10.45 2.16 5.03
N PRO A 38 -10.28 0.98 5.66
CA PRO A 38 -9.46 -0.11 5.12
C PRO A 38 -9.82 -0.57 3.71
N PHE A 39 -11.11 -0.65 3.41
CA PHE A 39 -11.65 -1.25 2.19
C PHE A 39 -12.21 -0.23 1.19
N GLU A 40 -12.09 1.06 1.49
CA GLU A 40 -12.65 2.15 0.70
C GLU A 40 -11.68 3.35 0.61
N GLY A 41 -12.00 4.31 -0.25
CA GLY A 41 -11.26 5.57 -0.36
C GLY A 41 -10.18 5.55 -1.44
N LYS A 42 -9.01 6.07 -1.10
CA LYS A 42 -7.98 6.45 -2.08
C LYS A 42 -7.31 5.26 -2.73
N GLY A 43 -6.96 5.44 -4.01
CA GLY A 43 -6.23 4.45 -4.78
C GLY A 43 -7.11 3.30 -5.27
N LYS A 44 -8.44 3.44 -5.27
CA LYS A 44 -9.39 2.43 -5.76
C LYS A 44 -9.08 1.04 -5.17
N PRO A 45 -9.41 0.82 -3.88
CA PRO A 45 -9.09 -0.42 -3.18
C PRO A 45 -9.75 -1.61 -3.87
N GLU A 46 -8.97 -2.64 -4.14
CA GLU A 46 -9.44 -3.85 -4.82
C GLU A 46 -8.96 -5.09 -4.02
N PRO A 47 -9.87 -6.02 -3.66
CA PRO A 47 -9.49 -7.24 -2.97
C PRO A 47 -8.75 -8.19 -3.93
N LEU A 48 -7.65 -8.77 -3.45
CA LEU A 48 -6.88 -9.76 -4.20
C LEU A 48 -7.45 -11.17 -4.00
N LYS A 49 -7.11 -12.07 -4.92
CA LYS A 49 -7.67 -13.44 -5.02
C LYS A 49 -6.57 -14.50 -4.89
N HIS A 50 -6.99 -15.76 -4.80
CA HIS A 50 -6.11 -16.94 -4.75
C HIS A 50 -5.12 -16.86 -3.58
N ASN A 51 -3.81 -16.99 -3.84
CA ASN A 51 -2.76 -16.97 -2.82
C ASN A 51 -2.65 -15.63 -2.06
N LEU A 52 -3.28 -14.58 -2.58
CA LEU A 52 -3.34 -13.26 -1.95
C LEU A 52 -4.73 -12.94 -1.40
N SER A 53 -5.60 -13.95 -1.22
CA SER A 53 -6.91 -13.75 -0.61
C SER A 53 -6.77 -13.12 0.78
N GLY A 54 -7.54 -12.06 1.03
CA GLY A 54 -7.45 -11.24 2.25
C GLY A 54 -6.56 -10.00 2.10
N PHE A 55 -5.60 -10.00 1.17
CA PHE A 55 -4.84 -8.80 0.84
C PHE A 55 -5.65 -7.86 -0.05
N TRP A 56 -5.30 -6.58 0.03
CA TRP A 56 -5.90 -5.50 -0.74
C TRP A 56 -4.83 -4.75 -1.50
N SER A 57 -5.18 -4.34 -2.72
CA SER A 57 -4.33 -3.53 -3.60
C SER A 57 -4.90 -2.12 -3.70
N ARG A 58 -4.01 -1.12 -3.64
CA ARG A 58 -4.34 0.29 -3.92
C ARG A 58 -3.38 0.87 -4.95
N ARG A 59 -3.91 1.65 -5.88
CA ARG A 59 -3.18 2.33 -6.96
C ARG A 59 -2.27 3.43 -6.42
N ILE A 60 -0.96 3.28 -6.65
CA ILE A 60 0.04 4.32 -6.46
C ILE A 60 0.15 5.14 -7.76
N THR A 61 0.44 4.45 -8.87
CA THR A 61 0.48 4.96 -10.25
C THR A 61 -0.31 4.02 -11.16
N GLU A 62 -0.34 4.26 -12.48
CA GLU A 62 -0.90 3.29 -13.43
C GLU A 62 -0.26 1.89 -13.26
N GLU A 63 1.06 1.85 -13.06
CA GLU A 63 1.89 0.64 -12.99
C GLU A 63 2.04 0.07 -11.58
N HIS A 64 2.22 0.92 -10.56
CA HIS A 64 2.56 0.47 -9.21
C HIS A 64 1.35 0.37 -8.30
N ARG A 65 1.37 -0.63 -7.41
CA ARG A 65 0.33 -0.92 -6.43
C ARG A 65 0.93 -1.05 -5.04
N LEU A 66 0.22 -0.52 -4.04
CA LEU A 66 0.46 -0.81 -2.64
C LEU A 66 -0.40 -2.01 -2.27
N VAL A 67 0.24 -3.14 -1.95
CA VAL A 67 -0.44 -4.35 -1.47
C VAL A 67 -0.30 -4.44 0.04
N LEU A 68 -1.40 -4.67 0.74
CA LEU A 68 -1.44 -4.65 2.21
C LEU A 68 -2.54 -5.56 2.77
N LEU A 69 -2.36 -6.01 4.01
CA LEU A 69 -3.35 -6.78 4.77
C LEU A 69 -3.89 -5.92 5.92
N PRO A 70 -5.09 -5.31 5.78
CA PRO A 70 -5.71 -4.61 6.89
C PRO A 70 -6.19 -5.61 7.93
N VAL A 71 -5.73 -5.46 9.17
CA VAL A 71 -6.24 -6.23 10.32
C VAL A 71 -7.13 -5.28 11.13
N THR A 72 -8.41 -5.62 11.25
CA THR A 72 -9.39 -4.88 12.07
C THR A 72 -9.21 -5.17 13.55
#